data_AF-A0A8E0VGR2-F1
#
_entry.id   AF-A0A8E0VGR2-F1
#
_cell.length_a   1.000
_cell.length_b   1.000
_cell.length_c   1.000
_cell.angle_alpha   90.00
_cell.angle_beta   90.00
_cell.angle_gamma   90.00
#
_symmetry.space_group_name_H-M   'P 1'
#
loop_
_entity.id
_entity.type
_entity.pdbx_description
1 polymer ?
#
loop_
_entity_poly.entity_id
_entity_poly.type
_entity_poly.pdbx_seq_one_letter_code
_entity_poly.pdbx_strand_id
1 'polypeptide(L)' 'MDPAKLRFFKGPIAARGVILGTIISGAITLKVVFWYRRTRVNAMKEFYKDYDEKAEWKSLLESGILKTVTKDGKFKNMSD' A
#
# COMPACT_ATOMS: atom_id res chain seq x y z
N MET A 1 17.97 -41.33 34.32
CA MET A 1 17.15 -40.30 33.64
C MET A 1 15.82 -40.20 34.36
N ASP A 2 15.39 -39.00 34.75
CA ASP A 2 14.14 -38.78 35.47
C ASP A 2 12.93 -38.85 34.49
N PRO A 3 12.02 -39.83 34.62
CA PRO A 3 10.92 -40.05 33.67
C PRO A 3 9.94 -38.86 33.56
N ALA A 4 9.89 -38.00 34.57
CA ALA A 4 9.06 -36.79 34.55
C ALA A 4 9.50 -35.78 33.47
N LYS A 5 10.82 -35.66 33.22
CA LYS A 5 11.34 -34.75 32.18
C LYS A 5 10.92 -35.20 30.78
N LEU A 6 10.92 -36.51 30.51
CA LEU A 6 10.61 -37.06 29.18
C LEU A 6 9.13 -36.89 28.77
N ARG A 7 8.19 -36.89 29.72
CA ARG A 7 6.75 -36.66 29.45
C ARG A 7 6.43 -35.24 28.99
N PHE A 8 7.19 -34.25 29.45
CA PHE A 8 6.92 -32.83 29.18
C PHE A 8 7.99 -32.17 28.31
N PHE A 9 8.96 -32.91 27.77
CA PHE A 9 10.10 -32.33 27.06
C PHE A 9 9.70 -31.51 25.81
N LYS A 10 8.61 -31.89 25.13
CA LYS A 10 8.16 -31.25 23.88
C LYS A 10 7.25 -30.01 24.07
N GLY A 11 6.48 -29.94 25.16
CA GLY A 11 5.50 -28.88 25.40
C GLY A 11 6.11 -27.48 25.55
N PRO A 12 7.06 -27.27 26.47
CA PRO A 12 7.72 -25.98 26.69
C PRO A 12 8.53 -25.50 25.48
N ILE A 13 9.11 -26.43 24.71
CA ILE A 13 9.85 -26.11 23.47
C ILE A 13 8.89 -25.64 22.39
N ALA A 14 7.76 -26.33 22.19
CA ALA A 14 6.73 -25.92 21.25
C ALA A 14 6.14 -24.55 21.63
N ALA A 15 5.84 -24.32 22.91
CA ALA A 15 5.32 -23.04 23.39
C ALA A 15 6.30 -21.88 23.10
N ARG A 16 7.59 -22.06 23.34
CA ARG A 16 8.63 -21.06 22.99
C ARG A 16 8.71 -20.82 21.48
N GLY A 17 8.59 -21.88 20.68
CA GLY A 17 8.56 -21.77 19.22
C GLY A 17 7.37 -20.95 18.72
N VAL A 18 6.18 -21.17 19.27
CA VAL A 18 4.96 -20.40 18.92
C VAL A 18 5.11 -18.93 19.32
N ILE A 19 5.64 -18.65 20.51
CA ILE A 19 5.87 -17.28 20.97
C ILE A 19 6.84 -16.55 20.03
N LEU A 20 7.99 -17.17 19.73
CA LEU A 20 8.99 -16.57 18.83
C LEU A 20 8.43 -16.39 17.42
N GLY A 21 7.73 -17.39 16.89
CA GLY A 21 7.08 -17.30 15.59
C GLY A 21 6.07 -16.16 15.51
N THR A 22 5.28 -15.97 16.57
CA THR A 22 4.30 -14.89 16.67
C THR A 22 4.98 -13.51 16.68
N ILE A 23 6.07 -13.36 17.45
CA ILE A 23 6.83 -12.10 17.52
C ILE A 23 7.43 -11.77 16.14
N ILE A 24 8.07 -12.74 15.50
CA ILE A 24 8.70 -12.55 14.19
C ILE A 24 7.64 -12.22 13.12
N SER A 25 6.54 -12.97 13.10
CA SER A 25 5.42 -12.73 12.18
C SER A 25 4.82 -11.33 12.39
N GLY A 26 4.63 -10.91 13.64
CA GLY A 26 4.17 -9.57 13.99
C GLY A 26 5.13 -8.48 13.50
N ALA A 27 6.44 -8.65 13.71
CA ALA A 27 7.45 -7.69 13.27
C ALA A 27 7.49 -7.55 11.74
N ILE A 28 7.42 -8.66 11.01
CA ILE A 28 7.37 -8.66 9.54
C ILE A 28 6.10 -7.97 9.05
N THR A 29 4.95 -8.31 9.62
CA THR A 29 3.66 -7.71 9.27
C THR A 29 3.70 -6.20 9.50
N LEU A 30 4.20 -5.76 10.65
CA LEU A 30 4.35 -4.34 10.97
C LEU A 30 5.24 -3.62 9.94
N LYS A 31 6.39 -4.21 9.59
CA LYS A 31 7.31 -3.64 8.58
C LYS A 31 6.63 -3.48 7.22
N VAL A 32 5.92 -4.51 6.75
CA VAL A 32 5.21 -4.47 5.46
C VAL A 32 4.10 -3.42 5.47
N VAL A 33 3.31 -3.35 6.54
CA VAL A 33 2.24 -2.37 6.69
C VAL A 33 2.79 -0.94 6.72
N PHE A 34 3.86 -0.68 7.48
CA PHE A 34 4.50 0.64 7.49
C PHE A 34 5.07 1.02 6.13
N TRP A 35 5.72 0.07 5.44
CA TRP A 35 6.24 0.31 4.10
C TRP A 35 5.12 0.64 3.11
N TYR A 36 4.06 -0.17 3.07
CA TYR A 36 2.89 0.05 2.22
C TYR A 36 2.20 1.38 2.52
N ARG A 37 1.98 1.70 3.80
CA ARG A 37 1.38 2.96 4.22
C ARG A 37 2.22 4.15 3.76
N ARG A 38 3.55 4.07 3.89
CA ARG A 38 4.46 5.14 3.46
C ARG A 38 4.44 5.33 1.94
N THR A 39 4.54 4.24 1.17
CA THR A 39 4.70 4.31 -0.29
C THR A 39 3.40 4.57 -1.04
N ARG A 40 2.26 4.12 -0.51
CA ARG A 40 0.97 4.21 -1.20
C ARG A 40 0.06 5.23 -0.55
N VAL A 41 -0.14 5.16 0.76
CA VAL A 41 -1.11 6.02 1.44
C VAL A 41 -0.57 7.43 1.61
N ASN A 42 0.62 7.57 2.19
CA ASN A 42 1.20 8.88 2.45
C ASN A 42 1.59 9.58 1.15
N ALA A 43 2.18 8.86 0.18
CA ALA A 43 2.53 9.43 -1.11
C ALA A 43 1.28 9.97 -1.87
N MET A 44 0.18 9.22 -1.86
CA MET A 44 -1.07 9.69 -2.47
C MET A 44 -1.65 10.87 -1.68
N LYS A 45 -1.64 10.80 -0.35
CA LYS A 45 -2.12 11.90 0.49
C LYS A 45 -1.30 13.19 0.26
N GLU A 46 0.00 13.07 0.05
CA GLU A 46 0.89 14.20 -0.25
C GLU A 46 0.62 14.75 -1.65
N PHE A 47 0.47 13.88 -2.66
CA PHE A 47 0.06 14.28 -4.01
C PHE A 47 -1.25 15.08 -3.97
N TYR A 48 -2.29 14.55 -3.34
CA TYR A 48 -3.60 15.19 -3.27
C TYR A 48 -3.68 16.41 -2.35
N LYS A 49 -2.69 16.64 -1.49
CA LYS A 49 -2.72 17.77 -0.55
C LYS A 49 -2.66 19.11 -1.29
N ASP A 50 -1.84 19.18 -2.32
CA ASP A 50 -1.58 20.39 -3.10
C ASP A 50 -2.05 20.23 -4.57
N TYR A 51 -2.86 19.20 -4.83
CA TYR A 51 -3.36 18.89 -6.16
C TYR A 51 -4.48 19.87 -6.57
N ASP A 52 -4.24 20.62 -7.65
CA ASP A 52 -5.22 21.51 -8.26
C ASP A 52 -5.77 20.88 -9.56
N GLU A 53 -6.97 20.33 -9.45
CA GLU A 53 -7.71 19.72 -10.57
C GLU A 53 -7.87 20.66 -11.76
N LYS A 54 -8.05 21.97 -11.52
CA LYS A 54 -8.27 22.94 -12.60
C LYS A 54 -6.97 23.22 -13.36
N ALA A 55 -5.85 23.31 -12.64
CA ALA A 55 -4.54 23.49 -13.25
C ALA A 55 -4.13 22.26 -14.06
N GLU A 56 -4.35 21.05 -13.53
CA GLU A 56 -4.08 19.81 -14.29
C GLU A 56 -4.99 19.72 -15.51
N TRP A 57 -6.30 19.97 -15.37
CA TRP A 57 -7.22 19.96 -16.50
C TRP A 57 -6.79 20.92 -17.62
N LYS A 58 -6.35 22.14 -17.25
CA LYS A 58 -5.81 23.11 -18.20
C LYS A 58 -4.53 22.59 -18.88
N SER A 59 -3.61 22.00 -18.11
CA SER A 59 -2.40 21.38 -18.66
C SER A 59 -2.72 20.24 -19.64
N LEU A 60 -3.71 19.39 -19.32
CA LEU A 60 -4.18 18.31 -20.19
C LEU A 60 -4.80 18.84 -21.48
N LEU A 61 -5.61 19.90 -21.42
CA LEU A 61 -6.17 20.58 -22.60
C LEU A 61 -5.09 21.17 -23.50
N GLU A 62 -4.11 21.86 -22.91
CA GLU A 62 -2.99 22.47 -23.66
C GLU A 62 -2.07 21.41 -24.30
N SER A 63 -1.89 20.27 -23.63
CA SER A 63 -1.06 19.16 -24.13
C SER A 63 -1.58 18.51 -25.42
N GLY A 64 -2.88 18.63 -25.70
CA GLY A 64 -3.51 18.00 -26.87
C GLY A 64 -3.63 16.48 -26.80
N ILE A 65 -3.38 15.87 -25.63
CA ILE A 65 -3.54 14.42 -25.40
C ILE A 65 -5.03 14.00 -25.40
N LEU A 66 -5.92 14.93 -25.04
CA LEU A 66 -7.36 14.68 -24.96
C LEU A 66 -7.97 14.52 -26.37
N LYS A 67 -8.43 13.32 -26.68
CA LYS A 67 -9.10 13.01 -27.97
C LYS A 67 -10.55 13.47 -28.02
N THR A 68 -11.17 13.60 -26.85
CA THR A 68 -12.60 13.91 -26.66
C THR A 68 -12.89 15.40 -26.58
N VAL A 69 -11.88 16.22 -26.30
CA VAL A 69 -12.03 17.66 -26.05
C VAL A 69 -10.94 18.41 -26.82
N THR A 70 -11.29 19.51 -27.48
CA THR A 70 -10.35 20.40 -28.17
C THR A 70 -9.57 21.26 -27.16
N LYS A 71 -8.49 21.91 -27.60
CA LYS A 71 -7.68 22.81 -26.77
C LYS A 71 -8.48 23.94 -26.10
N ASP A 72 -9.63 24.28 -26.69
CA ASP A 72 -10.55 25.31 -26.19
C ASP A 72 -11.58 24.76 -25.18
N GLY A 73 -11.44 23.50 -24.75
CA GLY A 73 -12.36 22.89 -23.79
C GLY A 73 -13.70 22.46 -24.38
N LYS A 74 -13.85 22.47 -25.71
CA LYS A 74 -15.09 22.03 -26.40
C LYS A 74 -15.03 20.56 -26.76
N PHE A 75 -16.13 19.83 -26.58
CA PHE A 75 -16.20 18.44 -27.02
C PHE A 75 -15.96 18.34 -28.52
N LYS A 76 -15.05 17.44 -28.90
CA LYS A 76 -14.85 17.09 -30.30
C LYS A 76 -15.99 16.17 -30.72
N ASN A 77 -16.62 16.46 -31.85
CA ASN A 77 -17.64 15.56 -32.38
C ASN A 77 -16.95 14.24 -32.77
N MET A 78 -17.30 13.15 -32.10
CA MET A 78 -16.65 11.83 -32.27
C MET A 78 -17.45 10.90 -33.19
N SER A 79 -18.41 11.46 -33.93
CA SER A 79 -19.36 10.73 -34.78
C SER A 79 -18.95 10.65 -36.25
N ASP A 80 -17.65 10.77 -36.55
CA ASP A 80 -17.10 10.40 -37.87
C ASP A 80 -16.88 8.89 -37.94
#